data_AF-A0A2T5HMX0-F1
#
_entry.id   AF-A0A2T5HMX0-F1
#
_cell.length_a   1.000
_cell.length_b   1.000
_cell.length_c   1.000
_cell.angle_alpha   90.00
_cell.angle_beta   90.00
_cell.angle_gamma   90.00
#
_symmetry.space_group_name_H-M   'P 1'
#
loop_
_entity.id
_entity.type
_entity.pdbx_description
1 polymer ?
#
loop_
_entity_poly.entity_id
_entity_poly.type
_entity_poly.pdbx_seq_one_letter_code
_entity_poly.pdbx_strand_id
1 'polypeptide(L)'
;MIGFSAEQNGLAGCRLAYSKPRIHSQHLAKTAEGIRYINQHRESFLAGVKAGYSAFTKNEQIILSMSGRVLAAPSYRSRALLRNSSLYRILQLRLWTPVPQNLSARKEEIFDVLGRGEAFLLRNISAAILHKIIEVEFFDMEAGDIPFFWTDASSEVLFHSREMFPLVNDGKTAMDRLRENFHQFKMQGENTVCAKLGVALGRHYSP
;
A
#
# COMPACT_ATOMS: atom_id res chain seq x y z
N MET A 1 41.35 -10.83 -7.12
CA MET A 1 40.75 -9.93 -6.11
C MET A 1 40.90 -8.52 -6.64
N ILE A 2 39.88 -8.01 -7.34
CA ILE A 2 39.93 -6.70 -7.99
C ILE A 2 39.08 -5.76 -7.14
N GLY A 3 39.74 -4.86 -6.43
CA GLY A 3 39.10 -3.80 -5.66
C GLY A 3 38.67 -2.68 -6.59
N PHE A 4 37.38 -2.34 -6.55
CA PHE A 4 36.86 -1.15 -7.22
C PHE A 4 36.76 -0.03 -6.19
N SER A 5 37.59 1.00 -6.36
CA SER A 5 37.49 2.28 -5.66
C SER A 5 36.19 2.98 -6.04
N ALA A 6 35.41 3.40 -5.05
CA ALA A 6 34.08 3.97 -5.19
C ALA A 6 34.05 5.45 -5.65
N GLU A 7 35.09 5.97 -6.31
CA GLU A 7 35.25 7.42 -6.54
C GLU A 7 35.27 7.89 -8.00
N GLN A 8 34.97 7.05 -9.00
CA GLN A 8 35.01 7.50 -10.41
C GLN A 8 33.70 7.43 -11.20
N ASN A 9 32.59 7.03 -10.59
CA ASN A 9 31.28 7.17 -11.23
C ASN A 9 30.47 8.20 -10.45
N GLY A 10 30.05 9.29 -11.11
CA GLY A 10 29.29 10.42 -10.57
C GLY A 10 27.92 10.07 -9.98
N LEU A 11 27.91 9.25 -8.93
CA LEU A 11 26.77 8.81 -8.14
C LEU A 11 26.83 9.38 -6.71
N ALA A 12 27.67 10.39 -6.47
CA ALA A 12 27.81 11.08 -5.19
C ALA A 12 26.58 11.91 -4.76
N GLY A 13 25.48 11.87 -5.51
CA GLY A 13 24.25 12.64 -5.24
C GLY A 13 23.09 11.88 -4.61
N CYS A 14 23.15 10.54 -4.50
CA CYS A 14 22.05 9.75 -3.93
C CYS A 14 22.47 9.08 -2.61
N ARG A 15 22.87 9.89 -1.63
CA ARG A 15 22.67 9.48 -0.23
C ARG A 15 21.16 9.33 -0.05
N LEU A 16 20.67 8.09 -0.11
CA LEU A 16 19.36 7.71 0.40
C LEU A 16 19.31 8.11 1.87
N ALA A 17 18.86 9.34 2.11
CA ALA A 17 18.45 9.80 3.42
C ALA A 17 17.18 9.04 3.83
N TYR A 18 17.34 7.77 4.20
CA TYR A 18 16.40 7.07 5.06
C TYR A 18 16.55 7.60 6.50
N SER A 19 16.45 8.92 6.68
CA SER A 19 16.31 9.53 8.00
C SER A 19 14.85 9.42 8.40
N LYS A 20 14.53 8.38 9.18
CA LYS A 20 13.36 8.29 10.10
C LYS A 20 12.11 9.09 9.67
N PRO A 21 11.38 8.74 8.59
CA PRO A 21 10.43 9.69 8.01
C PRO A 21 8.99 9.62 8.53
N ARG A 22 8.58 8.62 9.33
CA ARG A 22 7.13 8.44 9.63
C ARG A 22 6.58 9.24 10.80
N ILE A 23 7.33 9.41 11.89
CA ILE A 23 6.85 10.16 13.06
C ILE A 23 7.13 11.67 12.91
N HIS A 24 8.18 12.03 12.17
CA HIS A 24 8.56 13.43 11.98
C HIS A 24 7.72 14.15 10.91
N SER A 25 7.30 13.47 9.83
CA SER A 25 6.52 14.08 8.75
C SER A 25 5.10 14.46 9.15
N GLN A 26 4.39 13.62 9.91
CA GLN A 26 3.03 13.94 10.37
C GLN A 26 3.01 15.05 11.42
N HIS A 27 4.05 15.15 12.26
CA HIS A 27 4.14 16.19 13.26
C HIS A 27 4.58 17.53 12.64
N LEU A 28 5.59 17.53 11.77
CA LEU A 28 6.03 18.72 11.03
C LEU A 28 4.92 19.27 10.16
N ALA A 29 4.16 18.42 9.47
CA ALA A 29 3.08 18.89 8.60
C ALA A 29 1.95 19.59 9.38
N LYS A 30 1.84 19.40 10.70
CA LYS A 30 0.92 20.13 11.59
C LYS A 30 1.54 21.35 12.29
N THR A 31 2.83 21.59 12.10
CA THR A 31 3.52 22.78 12.64
C THR A 31 3.46 23.92 11.62
N ALA A 32 3.47 25.17 12.08
CA ALA A 32 3.52 26.33 11.20
C ALA A 32 4.70 26.29 10.21
N GLU A 33 5.84 25.72 10.64
CA GLU A 33 7.03 25.56 9.79
C GLU A 33 6.83 24.52 8.68
N GLY A 34 6.24 23.36 8.99
CA GLY A 34 5.95 22.37 7.95
C GLY A 34 4.81 22.78 7.02
N ILE A 35 3.82 23.53 7.50
CA ILE A 35 2.79 24.16 6.65
C ILE A 35 3.46 25.16 5.69
N ARG A 36 4.38 26.00 6.18
CA ARG A 36 5.15 26.94 5.35
C ARG A 36 6.00 26.20 4.31
N TYR A 37 6.70 25.14 4.70
CA TYR A 37 7.50 24.31 3.79
C TYR A 37 6.64 23.66 2.69
N ILE A 38 5.49 23.09 3.06
CA ILE A 38 4.55 22.48 2.10
C ILE A 38 4.04 23.53 1.12
N ASN A 39 3.64 24.72 1.61
CA ASN A 39 3.15 25.80 0.75
C ASN A 39 4.23 26.32 -0.21
N GLN A 40 5.48 26.45 0.26
CA GLN A 40 6.60 26.90 -0.57
C GLN A 40 6.93 25.91 -1.70
N HIS A 41 6.76 24.61 -1.47
CA HIS A 41 7.06 23.57 -2.47
C HIS A 41 5.83 23.06 -3.23
N ARG A 42 4.64 23.61 -2.97
CA ARG A 42 3.38 23.15 -3.55
C ARG A 42 3.38 23.25 -5.07
N GLU A 43 3.87 24.36 -5.62
CA GLU A 43 3.90 24.57 -7.08
C GLU A 43 4.85 23.59 -7.76
N SER A 44 6.05 23.38 -7.21
CA SER A 44 7.01 22.39 -7.73
C SER A 44 6.46 20.97 -7.66
N PHE A 45 5.76 20.61 -6.58
CA PHE A 45 5.08 19.32 -6.45
C PHE A 45 4.00 19.15 -7.54
N LEU A 46 3.13 20.15 -7.71
CA LEU A 46 2.07 20.11 -8.73
C LEU A 46 2.65 20.07 -10.15
N ALA A 47 3.74 20.79 -10.43
CA ALA A 47 4.45 20.73 -11.70
C ALA A 47 5.01 19.31 -11.97
N GLY A 48 5.58 18.66 -10.96
CA GLY A 48 6.03 17.26 -11.05
C GLY A 48 4.89 16.28 -11.33
N VAL A 49 3.74 16.45 -10.67
CA VAL A 49 2.53 15.67 -10.93
C VAL A 49 2.04 15.85 -12.37
N LYS A 50 1.99 17.09 -12.87
CA LYS A 50 1.60 17.38 -14.27
C LYS A 50 2.55 16.74 -15.27
N ALA A 51 3.86 16.90 -15.06
CA ALA A 51 4.87 16.28 -15.90
C ALA A 51 4.73 14.75 -15.92
N GLY A 52 4.51 14.14 -14.76
CA GLY A 52 4.23 12.71 -14.62
C GLY A 52 2.96 12.28 -15.35
N TYR A 53 1.86 13.02 -15.20
CA TYR A 53 0.61 12.77 -15.91
C TYR A 53 0.78 12.81 -17.43
N SER A 54 1.43 13.87 -17.93
CA SER A 54 1.75 14.04 -19.35
C SER A 54 2.65 12.93 -19.88
N ALA A 55 3.68 12.53 -19.12
CA ALA A 55 4.55 11.41 -19.52
C ALA A 55 3.80 10.07 -19.54
N PHE A 56 2.95 9.82 -18.55
CA PHE A 56 2.18 8.60 -18.41
C PHE A 56 1.15 8.42 -19.55
N THR A 57 0.45 9.49 -19.91
CA THR A 57 -0.53 9.47 -21.00
C THR A 57 0.12 9.40 -22.38
N LYS A 58 1.25 10.08 -22.61
CA LYS A 58 2.00 9.99 -23.89
C LYS A 58 2.61 8.62 -24.13
N ASN A 59 3.04 7.93 -23.08
CA ASN A 59 3.75 6.64 -23.18
C ASN A 59 2.86 5.43 -22.82
N GLU A 60 1.54 5.58 -22.89
CA GLU A 60 0.55 4.58 -22.47
C GLU A 60 0.88 3.17 -22.98
N GLN A 61 1.11 3.01 -24.29
CA GLN A 61 1.37 1.70 -24.89
C GLN A 61 2.68 1.06 -24.40
N ILE A 62 3.72 1.87 -24.22
CA ILE A 62 5.00 1.40 -23.71
C ILE A 62 4.83 0.91 -22.26
N ILE A 63 4.13 1.69 -21.42
CA ILE A 63 3.94 1.33 -20.01
C ILE A 63 3.07 0.08 -19.90
N LEU A 64 1.97 -0.01 -20.65
CA LEU A 64 1.11 -1.20 -20.67
C LEU A 64 1.87 -2.44 -21.17
N SER A 65 2.71 -2.30 -22.19
CA SER A 65 3.53 -3.40 -22.72
C SER A 65 4.56 -3.89 -21.67
N MET A 66 5.31 -2.96 -21.06
CA MET A 66 6.29 -3.31 -20.03
C MET A 66 5.63 -3.91 -18.80
N SER A 67 4.53 -3.32 -18.33
CA SER A 67 3.76 -3.83 -17.19
C SER A 67 3.20 -5.21 -17.48
N GLY A 68 2.71 -5.45 -18.70
CA GLY A 68 2.24 -6.77 -19.13
C GLY A 68 3.33 -7.84 -19.08
N ARG A 69 4.55 -7.52 -19.49
CA ARG A 69 5.68 -8.46 -19.38
C ARG A 69 6.03 -8.78 -17.93
N VAL A 70 5.99 -7.79 -17.05
CA VAL A 70 6.25 -7.98 -15.62
C VAL A 70 5.14 -8.83 -14.99
N LEU A 71 3.87 -8.53 -15.28
CA LEU A 71 2.73 -9.24 -14.73
C LEU A 71 2.60 -10.67 -15.29
N ALA A 72 3.05 -10.93 -16.51
CA ALA A 72 3.08 -12.27 -17.09
C ALA A 72 4.24 -13.13 -16.58
N ALA A 73 5.21 -12.55 -15.86
CA ALA A 73 6.33 -13.32 -15.33
C ALA A 73 5.84 -14.32 -14.26
N PRO A 74 6.17 -15.63 -14.35
CA PRO A 74 5.74 -16.62 -13.36
C PRO A 74 6.23 -16.34 -11.93
N SER A 75 7.29 -15.55 -11.80
CA SER A 75 7.86 -15.13 -10.52
C SER A 75 7.21 -13.86 -9.96
N TYR A 76 6.32 -13.20 -10.71
CA TYR A 76 5.69 -11.97 -10.24
C TYR A 76 4.79 -12.28 -9.04
N ARG A 77 5.16 -11.69 -7.90
CA ARG A 77 4.35 -11.68 -6.70
C ARG A 77 4.32 -10.26 -6.15
N SER A 78 3.14 -9.81 -5.81
CA SER A 78 2.92 -8.54 -5.13
C SER A 78 2.45 -8.79 -3.71
N ARG A 79 2.88 -7.94 -2.78
CA ARG A 79 2.40 -8.02 -1.40
C ARG A 79 0.97 -7.49 -1.36
N ALA A 80 0.04 -8.33 -0.92
CA ALA A 80 -1.34 -7.96 -0.67
C ALA A 80 -1.51 -7.54 0.80
N LEU A 81 -1.88 -6.27 1.00
CA LEU A 81 -2.24 -5.74 2.31
C LEU A 81 -3.77 -5.76 2.42
N LEU A 82 -4.30 -6.75 3.14
CA LEU A 82 -5.74 -6.90 3.30
C LEU A 82 -6.32 -5.80 4.19
N ARG A 83 -5.57 -5.38 5.21
CA ARG A 83 -5.95 -4.33 6.15
C ARG A 83 -4.80 -3.36 6.41
N ASN A 84 -5.12 -2.21 7.00
CA ASN A 84 -4.12 -1.23 7.40
C ASN A 84 -3.21 -1.81 8.50
N SER A 85 -1.88 -1.71 8.33
CA SER A 85 -0.92 -2.22 9.31
C SER A 85 -1.06 -1.63 10.71
N SER A 86 -1.60 -0.41 10.83
CA SER A 86 -1.88 0.21 12.13
C SER A 86 -2.98 -0.54 12.90
N LEU A 87 -3.97 -1.11 12.20
CA LEU A 87 -5.00 -1.92 12.84
C LEU A 87 -4.40 -3.16 13.50
N TYR A 88 -3.54 -3.89 12.79
CA TYR A 88 -2.84 -5.06 13.36
C TYR A 88 -2.03 -4.69 14.60
N ARG A 89 -1.34 -3.54 14.59
CA ARG A 89 -0.60 -3.07 15.79
C ARG A 89 -1.52 -2.81 16.98
N ILE A 90 -2.69 -2.19 16.75
CA ILE A 90 -3.66 -1.93 17.82
C ILE A 90 -4.19 -3.26 18.38
N LEU A 91 -4.50 -4.22 17.51
CA LEU A 91 -5.00 -5.54 17.91
C LEU A 91 -3.95 -6.37 18.65
N GLN A 92 -2.68 -6.36 18.19
CA GLN A 92 -1.55 -6.96 18.91
C GLN A 92 -1.37 -6.37 20.31
N LEU A 93 -1.42 -5.04 20.44
CA LEU A 93 -1.34 -4.38 21.74
C LEU A 93 -2.47 -4.84 22.66
N ARG A 94 -3.71 -4.93 22.16
CA ARG A 94 -4.84 -5.47 22.93
C ARG A 94 -4.62 -6.92 23.34
N LEU A 95 -4.11 -7.75 22.43
CA LEU A 95 -3.81 -9.15 22.69
C LEU A 95 -2.82 -9.32 23.85
N TRP A 96 -1.77 -8.51 23.92
CA TRP A 96 -0.72 -8.62 24.94
C TRP A 96 -0.90 -7.72 26.17
N THR A 97 -1.89 -6.83 26.18
CA THR A 97 -2.14 -5.97 27.36
C THR A 97 -2.57 -6.85 28.54
N PRO A 98 -1.95 -6.75 29.73
CA PRO A 98 -2.36 -7.54 30.88
C PRO A 98 -3.69 -7.03 31.46
N VAL A 99 -4.82 -7.50 30.92
CA VAL A 99 -6.18 -7.29 31.47
C VAL A 99 -6.77 -8.58 32.04
N PRO A 100 -7.74 -8.51 32.98
CA PRO A 100 -8.31 -9.69 33.66
C PRO A 100 -9.05 -10.68 32.74
N GLN A 101 -9.35 -10.29 31.50
CA GLN A 101 -10.02 -11.16 30.52
C GLN A 101 -9.12 -12.32 30.12
N ASN A 102 -9.71 -13.51 30.00
CA ASN A 102 -9.03 -14.69 29.48
C ASN A 102 -8.70 -14.54 27.98
N LEU A 103 -7.72 -15.31 27.50
CA LEU A 103 -7.23 -15.24 26.12
C LEU A 103 -8.34 -15.52 25.09
N SER A 104 -9.26 -16.43 25.41
CA SER A 104 -10.39 -16.79 24.53
C SER A 104 -11.30 -15.60 24.23
N ALA A 105 -11.67 -14.82 25.24
CA ALA A 105 -12.51 -13.64 25.06
C ALA A 105 -11.83 -12.56 24.20
N ARG A 106 -10.49 -12.42 24.31
CA ARG A 106 -9.72 -11.49 23.46
C ARG A 106 -9.64 -11.97 22.03
N LYS A 107 -9.48 -13.28 21.82
CA LYS A 107 -9.49 -13.87 20.49
C LYS A 107 -10.84 -13.60 19.81
N GLU A 108 -11.95 -13.79 20.51
CA GLU A 108 -13.29 -13.50 19.98
C GLU A 108 -13.45 -12.01 19.59
N GLU A 109 -13.01 -11.08 20.45
CA GLU A 109 -13.05 -9.64 20.13
C GLU A 109 -12.20 -9.31 18.90
N ILE A 110 -10.99 -9.85 18.81
CA ILE A 110 -10.10 -9.61 17.67
C ILE A 110 -10.71 -10.19 16.39
N PHE A 111 -11.30 -11.38 16.45
CA PHE A 111 -11.97 -12.01 15.31
C PHE A 111 -13.18 -11.19 14.85
N ASP A 112 -13.97 -10.65 15.79
CA ASP A 112 -15.09 -9.77 15.49
C ASP A 112 -14.61 -8.47 14.81
N VAL A 113 -13.56 -7.82 15.31
CA VAL A 113 -12.99 -6.62 14.69
C VAL A 113 -12.44 -6.91 13.30
N LEU A 114 -11.72 -8.03 13.12
CA LEU A 114 -11.19 -8.43 11.82
C LEU A 114 -12.29 -8.82 10.84
N GLY A 115 -13.39 -9.41 11.32
CA GLY A 115 -14.55 -9.80 10.52
C GLY A 115 -15.42 -8.61 10.09
N ARG A 116 -15.50 -7.56 10.91
CA ARG A 116 -16.20 -6.30 10.58
C ARG A 116 -15.36 -5.34 9.75
N GLY A 117 -14.04 -5.43 9.83
CA GLY A 117 -13.13 -4.54 9.12
C GLY A 117 -13.27 -4.70 7.61
N GLU A 118 -13.43 -3.59 6.89
CA GLU A 118 -13.37 -3.57 5.43
C GLU A 118 -11.97 -4.03 4.97
N ALA A 119 -11.81 -5.33 4.72
CA ALA A 119 -10.62 -5.81 4.04
C ALA A 119 -10.78 -5.48 2.54
N PHE A 120 -9.97 -4.53 2.06
CA PHE A 120 -10.11 -3.92 0.72
C PHE A 120 -10.15 -4.95 -0.41
N LEU A 121 -9.47 -6.08 -0.24
CA LEU A 121 -9.34 -7.16 -1.24
C LEU A 121 -10.31 -8.33 -1.02
N LEU A 122 -11.11 -8.33 0.05
CA LEU A 122 -11.93 -9.49 0.42
C LEU A 122 -13.43 -9.30 0.12
N ARG A 123 -13.78 -8.33 -0.73
CA ARG A 123 -15.17 -7.91 -0.96
C ARG A 123 -16.09 -8.99 -1.55
N ASN A 124 -15.55 -10.13 -2.00
CA ASN A 124 -16.29 -11.27 -2.55
C ASN A 124 -15.72 -12.64 -2.11
N ILE A 125 -15.27 -12.80 -0.86
CA ILE A 125 -14.83 -14.12 -0.37
C ILE A 125 -15.95 -14.79 0.45
N SER A 126 -15.99 -16.12 0.44
CA SER A 126 -16.92 -16.84 1.31
C SER A 126 -16.58 -16.59 2.78
N ALA A 127 -17.60 -16.61 3.65
CA ALA A 127 -17.39 -16.47 5.09
C ALA A 127 -16.39 -17.51 5.65
N ALA A 128 -16.38 -18.72 5.07
CA ALA A 128 -15.44 -19.78 5.44
C ALA A 128 -13.99 -19.41 5.09
N ILE A 129 -13.73 -18.83 3.91
CA ILE A 129 -12.40 -18.38 3.51
C ILE A 129 -11.98 -17.17 4.37
N LEU A 130 -12.91 -16.26 4.65
CA LEU A 130 -12.65 -15.10 5.52
C LEU A 130 -12.21 -15.54 6.91
N HIS A 131 -12.90 -16.51 7.49
CA HIS A 131 -12.57 -17.03 8.81
C HIS A 131 -11.15 -17.61 8.86
N LYS A 132 -10.76 -18.40 7.85
CA LYS A 132 -9.40 -18.97 7.79
C LYS A 132 -8.32 -17.90 7.61
N ILE A 133 -8.60 -16.88 6.79
CA ILE A 133 -7.69 -15.73 6.66
C ILE A 133 -7.49 -15.05 8.02
N ILE A 134 -8.58 -14.81 8.76
CA ILE A 134 -8.55 -14.19 10.09
C ILE A 134 -7.75 -15.05 11.08
N GLU A 135 -7.89 -16.37 11.05
CA GLU A 135 -7.11 -17.29 11.89
C GLU A 135 -5.60 -17.15 11.66
N VAL A 136 -5.19 -17.05 10.40
CA VAL A 136 -3.79 -16.87 10.04
C VAL A 136 -3.29 -15.47 10.40
N GLU A 137 -4.10 -14.43 10.21
CA GLU A 137 -3.77 -13.08 10.68
C GLU A 137 -3.61 -13.03 12.21
N PHE A 138 -4.48 -13.72 12.94
CA PHE A 138 -4.37 -13.81 14.40
C PHE A 138 -3.10 -14.54 14.81
N PHE A 139 -2.77 -15.65 14.14
CA PHE A 139 -1.56 -16.41 14.42
C PHE A 139 -0.30 -15.54 14.31
N ASP A 140 -0.16 -14.80 13.21
CA ASP A 140 0.97 -13.88 13.01
C ASP A 140 1.00 -12.82 14.11
N MET A 141 -0.16 -12.24 14.43
CA MET A 141 -0.26 -11.25 15.49
C MET A 141 0.14 -11.80 16.86
N GLU A 142 -0.25 -13.03 17.19
CA GLU A 142 0.13 -13.72 18.42
C GLU A 142 1.64 -13.96 18.49
N ALA A 143 2.27 -14.28 17.36
CA ALA A 143 3.71 -14.52 17.24
C ALA A 143 4.57 -13.26 17.30
N GLY A 144 3.98 -12.06 17.20
CA GLY A 144 4.74 -10.80 17.14
C GLY A 144 4.70 -10.09 15.79
N ASP A 145 4.20 -10.78 14.76
CA ASP A 145 4.34 -10.38 13.36
C ASP A 145 3.14 -9.59 12.86
N ILE A 146 3.39 -8.66 11.94
CA ILE A 146 2.32 -7.94 11.24
C ILE A 146 1.89 -8.77 10.03
N PRO A 147 0.63 -9.23 9.98
CA PRO A 147 0.16 -10.11 8.91
C PRO A 147 0.38 -9.51 7.52
N PHE A 148 0.77 -10.36 6.58
CA PHE A 148 0.82 -10.00 5.17
C PHE A 148 0.68 -11.19 4.25
N PHE A 149 0.18 -10.92 3.05
CA PHE A 149 -0.07 -11.92 2.04
C PHE A 149 0.69 -11.58 0.77
N TRP A 150 0.89 -12.57 -0.08
CA TRP A 150 1.30 -12.38 -1.46
C TRP A 150 0.14 -12.72 -2.39
N THR A 151 0.17 -12.14 -3.58
CA THR A 151 -0.71 -12.53 -4.66
C THR A 151 0.03 -12.39 -5.99
N ASP A 152 -0.34 -13.21 -6.96
CA ASP A 152 0.21 -13.16 -8.30
C ASP A 152 -0.60 -12.19 -9.18
N ALA A 153 -0.31 -12.19 -10.49
CA ALA A 153 -1.01 -11.35 -11.44
C ALA A 153 -2.46 -11.80 -11.75
N SER A 154 -2.84 -13.05 -11.44
CA SER A 154 -4.23 -13.48 -11.55
C SER A 154 -5.07 -12.88 -10.42
N SER A 155 -4.45 -12.71 -9.25
CA SER A 155 -5.12 -12.38 -7.98
C SER A 155 -6.18 -13.40 -7.58
N GLU A 156 -6.09 -14.63 -8.08
CA GLU A 156 -6.99 -15.73 -7.75
C GLU A 156 -6.61 -16.42 -6.44
N VAL A 157 -5.38 -16.21 -5.97
CA VAL A 157 -4.87 -16.83 -4.75
C VAL A 157 -4.14 -15.80 -3.89
N LEU A 158 -4.46 -15.80 -2.60
CA LEU A 158 -3.62 -15.20 -1.57
C LEU A 158 -2.71 -16.27 -1.00
N PHE A 159 -1.41 -16.02 -1.06
CA PHE A 159 -0.41 -16.86 -0.44
C PHE A 159 -0.02 -16.29 0.90
N HIS A 160 -0.13 -17.11 1.93
CA HIS A 160 0.52 -16.92 3.21
C HIS A 160 1.64 -17.94 3.38
N SER A 161 2.58 -17.72 4.31
CA SER A 161 3.64 -18.70 4.63
C SER A 161 3.11 -20.06 5.08
N ARG A 162 1.84 -20.11 5.52
CA ARG A 162 1.17 -21.29 6.11
C ARG A 162 0.12 -21.92 5.20
N GLU A 163 -0.58 -21.11 4.42
CA GLU A 163 -1.77 -21.55 3.68
C GLU A 163 -1.98 -20.70 2.43
N MET A 164 -2.71 -21.27 1.47
CA MET A 164 -3.16 -20.58 0.27
C MET A 164 -4.68 -20.42 0.32
N PHE A 165 -5.16 -19.22 0.02
CA PHE A 165 -6.58 -18.90 0.06
C PHE A 165 -7.07 -18.58 -1.35
N PRO A 166 -7.99 -19.39 -1.92
CA PRO A 166 -8.60 -19.07 -3.19
C PRO A 166 -9.49 -17.82 -3.02
N LEU A 167 -9.38 -16.90 -3.96
CA LEU A 167 -10.22 -15.72 -4.07
C LEU A 167 -11.19 -15.90 -5.24
N VAL A 168 -12.41 -15.38 -5.09
CA VAL A 168 -13.34 -15.28 -6.20
C VAL A 168 -12.92 -14.08 -7.04
N ASN A 169 -12.38 -14.35 -8.24
CA ASN A 169 -12.07 -13.31 -9.20
C ASN A 169 -13.35 -12.80 -9.86
N ASP A 170 -13.40 -11.51 -10.18
CA ASP A 170 -14.47 -10.89 -10.97
C ASP A 170 -14.32 -11.19 -12.48
N GLY A 171 -13.46 -12.14 -12.83
CA GLY A 171 -13.09 -12.49 -14.20
C GLY A 171 -12.07 -11.54 -14.83
N LYS A 172 -11.54 -10.55 -14.11
CA LYS A 172 -10.54 -9.61 -14.63
C LYS A 172 -9.13 -10.04 -14.26
N THR A 173 -8.22 -9.98 -15.23
CA THR A 173 -6.78 -10.16 -14.95
C THR A 173 -6.19 -8.89 -14.32
N ALA A 174 -5.00 -8.97 -13.69
CA ALA A 174 -4.29 -7.75 -13.26
C ALA A 174 -4.04 -6.78 -14.42
N MET A 175 -3.89 -7.29 -15.66
CA MET A 175 -3.74 -6.47 -16.85
C MET A 175 -5.03 -5.73 -17.22
N ASP A 176 -6.19 -6.37 -17.06
CA ASP A 176 -7.48 -5.71 -17.30
C ASP A 176 -7.72 -4.62 -16.28
N ARG A 177 -7.46 -4.91 -14.99
CA ARG A 177 -7.51 -3.90 -13.91
C ARG A 177 -6.54 -2.74 -14.16
N LEU A 178 -5.33 -3.03 -14.64
CA LEU A 178 -4.35 -2.00 -14.99
C LEU A 178 -4.86 -1.12 -16.14
N ARG A 179 -5.38 -1.72 -17.22
CA ARG A 179 -5.95 -0.98 -18.36
C ARG A 179 -7.14 -0.11 -17.93
N GLU A 180 -8.03 -0.64 -17.10
CA GLU A 180 -9.15 0.11 -16.55
C GLU A 180 -8.68 1.30 -15.71
N ASN A 181 -7.71 1.09 -14.82
CA ASN A 181 -7.12 2.16 -14.00
C ASN A 181 -6.44 3.22 -14.87
N PHE A 182 -5.72 2.82 -15.92
CA PHE A 182 -5.14 3.72 -16.91
C PHE A 182 -6.20 4.56 -17.61
N HIS A 183 -7.26 3.91 -18.09
CA HIS A 183 -8.36 4.58 -18.77
C HIS A 183 -9.06 5.58 -17.84
N GLN A 184 -9.38 5.17 -16.60
CA GLN A 184 -9.98 6.04 -15.60
C GLN A 184 -9.07 7.23 -15.27
N PHE A 185 -7.76 7.01 -15.10
CA PHE A 185 -6.79 8.07 -14.83
C PHE A 185 -6.72 9.08 -15.98
N LYS A 186 -6.77 8.62 -17.23
CA LYS A 186 -6.83 9.47 -18.43
C LYS A 186 -8.13 10.28 -18.48
N MET A 187 -9.27 9.64 -18.26
CA MET A 187 -10.59 10.28 -18.28
C MET A 187 -10.77 11.36 -17.21
N GLN A 188 -10.08 11.25 -16.07
CA GLN A 188 -10.12 12.30 -15.05
C GLN A 188 -9.54 13.63 -15.55
N GLY A 189 -8.57 13.60 -16.47
CA GLY A 189 -7.88 14.78 -16.96
C GLY A 189 -6.85 15.35 -15.99
N GLU A 190 -5.78 15.94 -16.53
CA GLU A 190 -4.64 16.49 -15.76
C GLU A 190 -5.09 17.46 -14.66
N ASN A 191 -5.98 18.40 -15.01
CA ASN A 191 -6.45 19.44 -14.10
C ASN A 191 -7.22 18.86 -12.91
N THR A 192 -8.03 17.83 -13.11
CA THR A 192 -8.78 17.18 -12.03
C THR A 192 -7.87 16.38 -11.11
N VAL A 193 -6.88 15.68 -11.66
CA VAL A 193 -5.88 14.94 -10.86
C VAL A 193 -5.06 15.92 -10.01
N CYS A 194 -4.59 17.01 -10.62
CA CYS A 194 -3.87 18.06 -9.90
C CYS A 194 -4.75 18.78 -8.87
N ALA A 195 -6.03 19.00 -9.16
CA ALA A 195 -6.97 19.59 -8.21
C ALA A 195 -7.24 18.66 -7.03
N LYS A 196 -7.47 17.35 -7.25
CA LYS A 196 -7.66 16.37 -6.17
C LYS A 196 -6.44 16.27 -5.27
N LEU A 197 -5.24 16.23 -5.84
CA LEU A 197 -3.99 16.18 -5.09
C LEU A 197 -3.67 17.52 -4.40
N GLY A 198 -3.95 18.64 -5.07
CA GLY A 198 -3.82 19.98 -4.51
C GLY A 198 -4.82 20.26 -3.37
N VAL A 199 -6.02 19.71 -3.44
CA VAL A 199 -7.04 19.75 -2.38
C VAL A 199 -6.67 18.80 -1.24
N ALA A 200 -6.11 17.62 -1.50
CA ALA A 200 -5.58 16.76 -0.46
C ALA A 200 -4.44 17.44 0.31
N LEU A 201 -3.55 18.16 -0.38
CA LEU A 201 -2.52 18.97 0.27
C LEU A 201 -3.11 20.20 0.99
N GLY A 202 -4.14 20.86 0.45
CA GLY A 202 -4.77 22.02 1.08
C GLY A 202 -5.63 21.68 2.31
N ARG A 203 -6.42 20.59 2.26
CA ARG A 203 -7.35 20.20 3.34
C ARG A 203 -6.64 19.71 4.60
N HIS A 204 -5.41 19.24 4.49
CA HIS A 204 -4.64 18.79 5.65
C HIS A 204 -3.79 19.90 6.29
N TYR A 205 -3.57 21.02 5.57
CA TYR A 205 -2.53 21.99 5.92
C TYR A 205 -2.94 23.47 5.73
N SER A 206 -4.24 23.78 5.66
CA SER A 206 -4.71 25.17 5.83
C SER A 206 -4.60 25.59 7.29
N PRO A 207 -4.19 26.84 7.58
CA PRO A 207 -4.12 27.38 8.94
C PRO A 207 -5.47 27.36 9.66
#